data_AF-A0A349HFG6-F1
#
_entry.id   AF-A0A349HFG6-F1
#
_cell.length_a   1.000
_cell.length_b   1.000
_cell.length_c   1.000
_cell.angle_alpha   90.00
_cell.angle_beta   90.00
_cell.angle_gamma   90.00
#
_symmetry.space_group_name_H-M   'P 1'
#
loop_
_entity.id
_entity.type
_entity.pdbx_description
1 polymer ?
#
loop_
_entity_poly.entity_id
_entity_poly.type
_entity_poly.pdbx_seq_one_letter_code
_entity_poly.pdbx_strand_id
1 'polypeptide(L)'
;MGNVLQIRVMARTYDEAEVEKNWPYLVKTAWEEPQPGGRLRGVVELVEDLKDRLELGMIPKEKAEAMAESIRKAYDLKLRMEKALGDWKASEANTISYDLEDELNEAEKIASKRKFR
;
A
#
# COMPACT_ATOMS: atom_id res chain seq x y z
N MET A 1 -6.07 0.70 -28.23
CA MET A 1 -7.10 -0.05 -27.48
C MET A 1 -8.45 0.15 -28.18
N GLY A 2 -9.35 -0.83 -28.15
CA GLY A 2 -10.69 -0.67 -28.70
C GLY A 2 -11.51 0.32 -27.86
N ASN A 3 -12.31 1.18 -28.50
CA ASN A 3 -13.04 2.26 -27.83
C ASN A 3 -14.24 1.78 -26.98
N VAL A 4 -14.62 0.51 -27.11
CA VAL A 4 -15.87 -0.04 -26.54
C VAL A 4 -15.61 -1.14 -25.50
N LEU A 5 -14.61 -2.00 -25.72
CA LEU A 5 -14.24 -3.08 -24.82
C LEU A 5 -12.75 -3.01 -24.49
N GLN A 6 -12.43 -2.92 -23.20
CA GLN A 6 -11.07 -2.92 -22.69
C GLN A 6 -10.78 -4.26 -22.01
N ILE A 7 -9.71 -4.93 -22.44
CA ILE A 7 -9.11 -6.04 -21.72
C ILE A 7 -7.93 -5.46 -20.93
N ARG A 8 -7.82 -5.80 -19.65
CA ARG A 8 -6.77 -5.30 -18.76
C ARG A 8 -6.19 -6.41 -17.89
N VAL A 9 -4.89 -6.31 -17.63
CA VAL A 9 -4.22 -7.08 -16.58
C VAL A 9 -4.31 -6.25 -15.30
N MET A 10 -4.62 -6.88 -14.17
CA MET A 10 -4.73 -6.21 -12.87
C MET A 10 -4.15 -7.08 -11.76
N ALA A 11 -3.68 -6.44 -10.70
CA ALA A 11 -3.30 -7.08 -9.45
C ALA A 11 -4.42 -6.91 -8.41
N ARG A 12 -4.63 -7.92 -7.57
CA ARG A 12 -5.56 -7.86 -6.44
C ARG A 12 -5.00 -8.68 -5.29
N THR A 13 -5.23 -8.21 -4.07
CA THR A 13 -4.94 -8.98 -2.87
C THR A 13 -5.83 -10.22 -2.82
N TYR A 14 -5.20 -11.38 -2.62
CA TYR A 14 -5.92 -12.66 -2.55
C TYR A 14 -6.67 -12.84 -1.23
N ASP A 15 -6.02 -12.48 -0.11
CA ASP A 15 -6.57 -12.58 1.23
C ASP A 15 -6.27 -11.28 2.02
N GLU A 16 -7.33 -10.53 2.36
CA GLU A 16 -7.21 -9.31 3.15
C GLU A 16 -6.72 -9.59 4.59
N ALA A 17 -7.01 -10.78 5.13
CA ALA A 17 -6.56 -11.15 6.48
C ALA A 17 -5.04 -11.30 6.55
N GLU A 18 -4.39 -11.72 5.46
CA GLU A 18 -2.93 -11.76 5.39
C GLU A 18 -2.31 -10.36 5.36
N VAL A 19 -3.00 -9.33 4.84
CA VAL A 19 -2.52 -7.94 4.88
C VAL A 19 -2.47 -7.45 6.33
N GLU A 20 -3.55 -7.68 7.09
CA GLU A 20 -3.60 -7.32 8.51
C GLU A 20 -2.58 -8.09 9.36
N LYS A 21 -2.37 -9.37 9.04
CA LYS A 21 -1.39 -10.21 9.73
C LYS A 21 0.06 -9.82 9.44
N ASN A 22 0.38 -9.44 8.20
CA ASN A 22 1.75 -9.09 7.81
C ASN A 22 2.12 -7.66 8.21
N TRP A 23 1.18 -6.71 8.16
CA TRP A 23 1.45 -5.30 8.48
C TRP A 23 0.43 -4.69 9.47
N PRO A 24 0.29 -5.25 10.68
CA PRO A 24 -0.72 -4.80 11.65
C PRO A 24 -0.56 -3.34 12.08
N TYR A 25 0.66 -2.82 12.23
CA TYR A 25 0.87 -1.42 12.64
C TYR A 25 0.60 -0.43 11.51
N LEU A 26 0.96 -0.79 10.27
CA LEU A 26 0.57 -0.03 9.09
C LEU A 26 -0.95 -0.01 8.93
N VAL A 27 -1.62 -1.17 9.06
CA VAL A 27 -3.07 -1.27 9.00
C VAL A 27 -3.74 -0.40 10.06
N LYS A 28 -3.27 -0.45 11.30
CA LYS A 28 -3.78 0.43 12.37
C LYS A 28 -3.56 1.91 12.08
N THR A 29 -2.48 2.26 11.38
CA THR A 29 -2.17 3.64 10.99
C THR A 29 -3.03 4.10 9.83
N ALA A 30 -3.29 3.22 8.86
CA ALA A 30 -4.06 3.52 7.67
C ALA A 30 -5.56 3.52 7.94
N TRP A 31 -6.05 2.57 8.74
CA TRP A 31 -7.46 2.30 8.92
C TRP A 31 -7.81 2.31 10.42
N GLU A 32 -8.18 3.48 10.94
CA GLU A 32 -8.71 3.61 12.31
C GLU A 32 -10.22 3.30 12.30
N GLU A 33 -10.74 2.71 13.39
CA GLU A 33 -12.17 2.40 13.52
C GLU A 33 -13.02 3.60 13.97
N PRO A 34 -14.32 3.65 13.63
CA PRO A 34 -15.08 2.68 12.83
C PRO A 34 -15.00 2.95 11.33
N GLN A 35 -14.88 1.89 10.54
CA GLN A 35 -14.68 1.96 9.09
C GLN A 35 -15.98 1.69 8.32
N PRO A 36 -16.22 2.36 7.18
CA PRO A 36 -17.34 2.03 6.31
C PRO A 36 -17.17 0.62 5.73
N GLY A 37 -18.20 -0.22 5.84
CA GLY A 37 -18.19 -1.54 5.21
C GLY A 37 -18.13 -1.48 3.68
N GLY A 38 -17.47 -2.45 3.05
CA GLY A 38 -17.48 -2.64 1.60
C GLY A 38 -16.28 -2.09 0.81
N ARG A 39 -15.30 -1.46 1.47
CA ARG A 39 -14.02 -1.09 0.85
C ARG A 39 -13.07 -2.28 0.85
N LEU A 40 -12.35 -2.48 -0.26
CA LEU A 40 -11.26 -3.46 -0.35
C LEU A 40 -10.14 -3.08 0.63
N ARG A 41 -9.52 -4.08 1.25
CA ARG A 41 -8.40 -3.91 2.20
C ARG A 41 -7.20 -4.73 1.75
N GLY A 42 -6.75 -4.41 0.55
CA GLY A 42 -5.56 -5.02 -0.02
C GLY A 42 -4.30 -4.21 0.24
N VAL A 43 -3.20 -4.75 -0.28
CA VAL A 43 -1.86 -4.12 -0.29
C VAL A 43 -1.91 -2.75 -0.99
N VAL A 44 -2.61 -2.65 -2.11
CA VAL A 44 -2.69 -1.42 -2.90
C VAL A 44 -3.45 -0.34 -2.13
N GLU A 45 -4.59 -0.70 -1.54
CA GLU A 45 -5.40 0.22 -0.75
C GLU A 45 -4.67 0.68 0.52
N LEU A 46 -3.90 -0.21 1.15
CA LEU A 46 -3.07 0.13 2.31
C LEU A 46 -2.03 1.21 1.95
N VAL A 47 -1.33 1.04 0.82
CA VAL A 47 -0.30 2.00 0.36
C VAL A 47 -0.91 3.36 0.03
N GLU A 48 -2.05 3.37 -0.66
CA GLU A 48 -2.78 4.61 -0.98
C GLU A 48 -3.19 5.35 0.29
N ASP A 49 -3.83 4.66 1.23
CA ASP A 49 -4.32 5.27 2.47
C ASP A 49 -3.19 5.75 3.38
N LEU A 50 -2.07 5.02 3.45
CA LEU A 50 -0.89 5.46 4.19
C LEU A 50 -0.31 6.75 3.62
N LYS A 51 -0.18 6.82 2.28
CA LYS A 51 0.30 8.03 1.61
C LYS A 51 -0.65 9.19 1.86
N ASP A 52 -1.95 8.99 1.68
CA ASP A 52 -2.92 10.08 1.84
C ASP A 52 -2.96 10.58 3.29
N ARG A 53 -2.93 9.68 4.28
CA ARG A 53 -2.84 10.08 5.70
C ARG A 53 -1.54 10.79 6.04
N LEU A 54 -0.42 10.41 5.40
CA LEU A 54 0.86 11.10 5.54
C LEU A 54 0.76 12.54 5.01
N GLU A 55 0.19 12.74 3.82
CA GLU A 55 0.04 14.06 3.21
C GLU A 55 -0.97 14.95 3.93
N LEU A 56 -2.05 14.36 4.46
CA LEU A 56 -3.05 15.05 5.26
C LEU A 56 -2.58 15.35 6.69
N GLY A 57 -1.37 14.91 7.08
CA GLY A 57 -0.83 15.11 8.43
C GLY A 57 -1.61 14.36 9.52
N MET A 58 -2.32 13.27 9.15
CA MET A 58 -3.10 12.45 10.07
C MET A 58 -2.22 11.44 10.84
N ILE A 59 -0.97 11.26 10.41
CA ILE A 59 0.02 10.45 11.12
C ILE A 59 0.77 11.35 12.10
N PRO A 60 0.95 10.96 13.38
CA PRO A 60 1.73 11.72 14.34
C PRO A 60 3.11 12.08 13.79
N LYS A 61 3.52 13.36 13.92
CA LYS A 61 4.71 13.92 13.25
C LYS A 61 5.97 13.06 13.40
N GLU A 62 6.25 12.58 14.61
CA GLU A 62 7.41 11.72 14.87
C GLU A 62 7.38 10.39 14.11
N LYS A 63 6.19 9.80 13.92
CA LYS A 63 6.01 8.58 13.12
C LYS A 63 6.07 8.90 11.63
N ALA A 64 5.42 9.98 11.22
CA ALA A 64 5.42 10.48 9.85
C ALA A 64 6.85 10.72 9.36
N GLU A 65 7.69 11.42 10.11
CA GLU A 65 9.10 11.67 9.74
C GLU A 65 9.90 10.39 9.56
N ALA A 66 9.68 9.37 10.40
CA ALA A 66 10.40 8.12 10.33
C ALA A 66 9.95 7.22 9.18
N MET A 67 8.68 7.27 8.79
CA MET A 67 8.09 6.41 7.78
C MET A 67 7.89 7.09 6.43
N ALA A 68 8.02 8.42 6.34
CA ALA A 68 7.66 9.20 5.16
C ALA A 68 8.40 8.74 3.90
N GLU A 69 9.69 8.46 4.00
CA GLU A 69 10.49 7.98 2.87
C GLU A 69 9.98 6.62 2.38
N SER A 70 9.76 5.69 3.31
CA SER A 70 9.29 4.34 2.99
C SER A 70 7.88 4.32 2.41
N ILE A 71 6.95 5.10 2.99
CA ILE A 71 5.58 5.25 2.45
C ILE A 71 5.61 5.83 1.03
N ARG A 72 6.42 6.87 0.78
CA ARG A 72 6.54 7.47 -0.55
C ARG A 72 7.12 6.49 -1.55
N LYS A 73 8.15 5.74 -1.16
CA LYS A 73 8.76 4.71 -2.01
C LYS A 73 7.79 3.57 -2.33
N ALA A 74 7.02 3.11 -1.34
CA ALA A 74 5.96 2.12 -1.56
C ALA A 74 4.89 2.65 -2.54
N TYR A 75 4.49 3.92 -2.40
CA TYR A 75 3.55 4.56 -3.34
C TYR A 75 4.12 4.66 -4.76
N ASP A 76 5.40 5.02 -4.92
CA ASP A 76 6.06 5.05 -6.22
C ASP A 76 6.15 3.65 -6.86
N LEU A 77 6.43 2.62 -6.06
CA LEU A 77 6.41 1.21 -6.52
C LEU A 77 5.01 0.81 -6.97
N LYS A 78 3.96 1.18 -6.22
CA LYS A 78 2.56 0.97 -6.62
C LYS A 78 2.26 1.62 -7.97
N LEU A 79 2.63 2.89 -8.17
CA LEU A 79 2.42 3.58 -9.46
C LEU A 79 3.17 2.90 -10.61
N ARG A 80 4.41 2.45 -10.37
CA ARG A 80 5.20 1.71 -11.36
C ARG A 80 4.56 0.35 -11.69
N MET A 81 4.06 -0.36 -10.69
CA MET A 81 3.35 -1.63 -10.88
C MET A 81 2.09 -1.44 -11.73
N GLU A 82 1.26 -0.45 -11.42
CA GLU A 82 0.06 -0.14 -12.20
C GLU A 82 0.37 0.27 -13.64
N LYS A 83 1.44 1.06 -13.83
CA LYS A 83 1.93 1.40 -15.16
C LYS A 83 2.37 0.14 -15.92
N ALA A 84 3.13 -0.75 -15.28
CA ALA A 84 3.57 -2.01 -15.90
C ALA A 84 2.37 -2.90 -16.30
N LEU A 85 1.34 -2.98 -15.45
CA LEU A 85 0.08 -3.68 -15.76
C LEU A 85 -0.66 -3.05 -16.95
N GLY A 86 -0.73 -1.72 -17.01
CA GLY A 86 -1.29 -0.97 -18.14
C GLY A 86 -0.52 -1.15 -19.45
N ASP A 87 0.81 -1.28 -19.36
CA ASP A 87 1.73 -1.55 -20.47
C ASP A 87 1.82 -3.05 -20.84
N TRP A 88 0.96 -3.91 -20.26
CA TRP A 88 0.93 -5.37 -20.47
C TRP A 88 2.19 -6.12 -20.06
N LYS A 89 2.98 -5.55 -19.15
CA LYS A 89 4.20 -6.13 -18.63
C LYS A 89 3.96 -6.86 -17.31
N ALA A 90 3.14 -7.90 -17.35
CA ALA A 90 2.75 -8.65 -16.14
C ALA A 90 3.95 -9.20 -15.34
N SER A 91 5.01 -9.66 -16.02
CA SER A 91 6.22 -10.13 -15.35
C SER A 91 6.96 -9.01 -14.61
N GLU A 92 7.01 -7.80 -15.19
CA GLU A 92 7.63 -6.64 -14.53
C GLU A 92 6.80 -6.22 -13.32
N ALA A 93 5.47 -6.19 -13.46
CA ALA A 93 4.56 -5.90 -12.35
C ALA A 93 4.71 -6.91 -11.19
N ASN A 94 4.90 -8.20 -11.50
CA ASN A 94 5.13 -9.24 -10.49
C ASN A 94 6.48 -9.09 -9.78
N THR A 95 7.52 -8.61 -10.46
CA THR A 95 8.78 -8.26 -9.77
C THR A 95 8.59 -7.06 -8.85
N ILE A 96 7.92 -6.01 -9.34
CA ILE A 96 7.65 -4.80 -8.55
C ILE A 96 6.78 -5.11 -7.33
N SER A 97 5.86 -6.08 -7.39
CA SER A 97 5.05 -6.45 -6.23
C SER A 97 5.90 -7.00 -5.08
N TYR A 98 6.96 -7.76 -5.37
CA TYR A 98 7.88 -8.21 -4.32
C TYR A 98 8.63 -7.03 -3.70
N ASP A 99 9.15 -6.11 -4.53
CA ASP A 99 9.80 -4.89 -4.04
C ASP A 99 8.86 -4.04 -3.18
N LEU A 100 7.57 -3.99 -3.54
CA LEU A 100 6.53 -3.28 -2.79
C LEU A 100 6.28 -3.93 -1.42
N GLU A 101 6.13 -5.26 -1.37
CA GLU A 101 5.95 -6.00 -0.11
C GLU A 101 7.17 -5.87 0.80
N ASP A 102 8.38 -5.91 0.24
CA ASP A 102 9.62 -5.68 0.99
C ASP A 102 9.69 -4.27 1.58
N GLU A 103 9.27 -3.25 0.83
CA GLU A 103 9.22 -1.89 1.34
C GLU A 103 8.17 -1.74 2.46
N LEU A 104 7.01 -2.39 2.34
CA LEU A 104 6.01 -2.42 3.41
C LEU A 104 6.54 -3.15 4.66
N ASN A 105 7.33 -4.22 4.50
CA ASN A 105 7.99 -4.89 5.60
C ASN A 105 8.95 -3.95 6.34
N GLU A 106 9.70 -3.11 5.62
CA GLU A 106 10.56 -2.09 6.25
C GLU A 106 9.75 -0.99 6.94
N ALA A 107 8.69 -0.48 6.31
CA ALA A 107 7.79 0.50 6.92
C ALA A 107 7.16 -0.05 8.23
N GLU A 108 6.74 -1.30 8.25
CA GLU A 108 6.17 -1.98 9.42
C GLU A 108 7.21 -2.16 10.54
N LYS A 109 8.47 -2.48 10.22
CA LYS A 109 9.57 -2.50 11.20
C LYS A 109 9.80 -1.13 11.84
N ILE A 110 9.64 -0.05 11.08
CA ILE A 110 9.74 1.32 11.60
C ILE A 110 8.53 1.64 12.49
N ALA A 111 7.33 1.31 12.02
CA ALA A 111 6.07 1.55 12.73
C ALA A 111 6.01 0.82 14.08
N SER A 112 6.44 -0.44 14.12
CA SER A 112 6.44 -1.28 15.33
C SER A 112 7.37 -0.79 16.43
N LYS A 113 8.51 -0.17 16.08
CA LYS A 113 9.51 0.32 17.05
C LYS A 113 9.02 1.54 17.83
N ARG A 114 8.09 2.32 17.29
CA ARG A 114 7.55 3.53 17.94
C ARG A 114 6.16 3.23 18.50
N LYS A 115 6.13 2.73 19.74
CA LYS A 115 4.89 2.38 20.48
C LYS A 115 3.80 3.44 20.26
N PHE A 116 2.59 2.96 19.94
CA PHE A 116 1.35 3.71 20.09
C PHE A 116 1.19 3.99 21.59
N ARG A 117 1.64 5.16 22.05
CA ARG A 117 1.39 5.64 23.40
C ARG A 117 0.28 6.67 23.35
#